data_AF-A0A8R2NJ31-F1
#
_entry.id   AF-A0A8R2NJ31-F1
#
_cell.length_a   1.000
_cell.length_b   1.000
_cell.length_c   1.000
_cell.angle_alpha   90.00
_cell.angle_beta   90.00
_cell.angle_gamma   90.00
#
_symmetry.space_group_name_H-M   'P 1'
#
loop_
_entity.id
_entity.type
_entity.pdbx_description
1 polymer ?
#
loop_
_entity_poly.entity_id
_entity_poly.type
_entity_poly.pdbx_seq_one_letter_code
_entity_poly.pdbx_strand_id
1 'polypeptide(L)'
;MDTLKFSLKGHSDTRWASKAQAVKAMNSQIKEVFKVLQNISDSELNLETKSTAKNLLKLFNFDFLYLLNIWNQILSSIDRVNQALQNKNLSLEKVSNLLLGLKNGLQEIRDTTMEDNFTNATKMMNFRITIIDSIDILLTQMTWQYEKIMEISNDFEFLSGHSLTNMNSHDLQKAAADLGLKYNEDINTAEIVEEIKDFKHAALSILPSIESVTFLDLLQMIHDYKLKESYPNIEIAIRIFLSIPASCERSFSKLKLIKTYLRSTMPEERLSSMAILSIETEIASKLDYEEIIDKFADTKARKISL
;
A
#
# COMPACT_ATOMS: atom_id res chain seq x y z
N MET A 1 35.08 21.53 -4.95
CA MET A 1 33.71 21.57 -5.48
C MET A 1 32.80 21.05 -4.39
N ASP A 2 31.79 21.82 -3.98
CA ASP A 2 30.76 21.32 -3.08
C ASP A 2 30.00 20.20 -3.80
N THR A 3 30.09 18.98 -3.27
CA THR A 3 29.42 17.80 -3.83
C THR A 3 28.14 17.51 -3.05
N LEU A 4 27.05 17.22 -3.76
CA LEU A 4 25.79 16.79 -3.14
C LEU A 4 26.01 15.51 -2.34
N LYS A 5 25.51 15.47 -1.09
CA LYS A 5 25.62 14.30 -0.22
C LYS A 5 24.62 13.21 -0.60
N PHE A 6 23.47 13.59 -1.13
CA PHE A 6 22.43 12.67 -1.55
C PHE A 6 22.17 12.79 -3.06
N SER A 7 21.98 11.64 -3.70
CA SER A 7 21.55 11.61 -5.11
C SER A 7 20.13 12.13 -5.24
N LEU A 8 19.94 13.17 -6.05
CA LEU A 8 18.62 13.61 -6.48
C LEU A 8 18.03 12.52 -7.39
N LYS A 9 16.97 11.86 -6.94
CA LYS A 9 16.32 10.79 -7.69
C LYS A 9 15.47 11.39 -8.81
N GLY A 10 15.53 10.78 -9.99
CA GLY A 10 14.65 11.12 -11.11
C GLY A 10 13.19 10.86 -10.75
N HIS A 11 12.30 11.66 -11.33
CA HIS A 11 10.86 11.48 -11.20
C HIS A 11 10.43 10.12 -11.76
N SER A 12 9.47 9.47 -11.08
CA SER A 12 8.88 8.21 -11.52
C SER A 12 7.38 8.24 -11.23
N ASP A 13 6.57 8.20 -12.28
CA ASP A 13 5.10 8.28 -12.17
C ASP A 13 4.50 7.13 -11.37
N THR A 14 5.20 6.00 -11.31
CA THR A 14 4.71 4.72 -10.79
C THR A 14 5.20 4.40 -9.39
N ARG A 15 6.10 5.23 -8.84
CA ARG A 15 6.81 4.92 -7.59
C ARG A 15 6.58 6.02 -6.57
N TRP A 16 5.57 5.83 -5.73
CA TRP A 16 5.22 6.76 -4.67
C TRP A 16 6.38 6.97 -3.67
N ALA A 17 7.07 5.90 -3.26
CA ALA A 17 8.29 5.97 -2.45
C ALA A 17 9.46 6.71 -3.14
N SER A 18 9.53 6.68 -4.48
CA SER A 18 10.56 7.44 -5.22
C SER A 18 10.34 8.95 -5.12
N LYS A 19 9.07 9.38 -5.04
CA LYS A 19 8.71 10.79 -4.81
C LYS A 19 9.13 11.22 -3.39
N ALA A 20 8.84 10.39 -2.38
CA ALA A 20 9.28 10.65 -1.00
C ALA A 20 10.81 10.79 -0.89
N GLN A 21 11.57 9.87 -1.51
CA GLN A 21 13.03 9.93 -1.52
C GLN A 21 13.58 11.16 -2.27
N ALA A 22 12.99 11.52 -3.41
CA ALA A 22 13.40 12.70 -4.18
C ALA A 22 13.15 14.00 -3.40
N VAL A 23 11.96 14.15 -2.82
CA VAL A 23 11.56 15.31 -2.02
C VAL A 23 12.43 15.43 -0.77
N LYS A 24 12.65 14.31 -0.05
CA LYS A 24 13.53 14.27 1.12
C LYS A 24 14.97 14.64 0.79
N ALA A 25 15.50 14.11 -0.32
CA ALA A 25 16.83 14.46 -0.79
C ALA A 25 16.92 15.93 -1.18
N MET A 26 15.91 16.51 -1.84
CA MET A 26 15.92 17.94 -2.19
C MET A 26 15.83 18.83 -0.94
N ASN A 27 14.92 18.51 0.00
CA ASN A 27 14.70 19.26 1.23
C ASN A 27 15.97 19.28 2.12
N SER A 28 16.64 18.12 2.25
CA SER A 28 17.78 17.95 3.17
C SER A 28 19.07 18.67 2.74
N GLN A 29 19.21 19.01 1.46
CA GLN A 29 20.42 19.64 0.89
C GLN A 29 20.07 20.81 -0.04
N ILE A 30 18.95 21.49 0.23
CA ILE A 30 18.44 22.58 -0.61
C ILE A 30 19.47 23.71 -0.78
N LYS A 31 20.24 24.01 0.28
CA LYS A 31 21.28 25.05 0.28
C LYS A 31 22.44 24.67 -0.63
N GLU A 32 22.87 23.42 -0.58
CA GLU A 32 23.93 22.86 -1.40
C GLU A 32 23.52 22.80 -2.86
N VAL A 33 22.29 22.35 -3.16
CA VAL A 33 21.75 22.38 -4.54
C VAL A 33 21.71 23.80 -5.09
N PHE A 34 21.27 24.78 -4.28
CA PHE A 34 21.27 26.18 -4.68
C PHE A 34 22.68 26.70 -5.00
N LYS A 35 23.67 26.42 -4.14
CA LYS A 35 25.07 26.79 -4.37
C LYS A 35 25.64 26.15 -5.63
N VAL A 36 25.37 24.86 -5.86
CA VAL A 36 25.83 24.15 -7.06
C VAL A 36 25.24 24.80 -8.31
N LEU A 37 23.94 25.13 -8.31
CA LEU A 37 23.30 25.81 -9.43
C LEU A 37 23.85 27.23 -9.65
N GLN A 38 24.17 27.98 -8.60
CA GLN A 38 24.85 29.28 -8.71
C GLN A 38 26.23 29.15 -9.34
N ASN A 39 27.03 28.20 -8.87
CA ASN A 39 28.36 27.94 -9.44
C ASN A 39 28.27 27.56 -10.92
N ILE A 40 27.29 26.75 -11.31
CA ILE A 40 27.04 26.40 -12.72
C ILE A 40 26.63 27.65 -13.52
N SER A 41 25.75 28.51 -12.97
CA SER A 41 25.29 29.71 -13.67
C SER A 41 26.39 30.74 -13.92
N ASP A 42 27.42 30.76 -13.08
CA ASP A 42 28.53 31.71 -13.14
C ASP A 42 29.80 31.11 -13.79
N SER A 43 29.81 29.80 -14.05
CA SER A 43 30.93 29.09 -14.68
C SER A 43 31.18 29.48 -16.15
N GLU A 44 32.30 29.03 -16.70
CA GLU A 44 32.64 29.12 -18.14
C GLU A 44 31.99 28.01 -18.99
N LEU A 45 31.02 27.27 -18.45
CA LEU A 45 30.28 26.24 -19.20
C LEU A 45 29.46 26.87 -20.35
N ASN A 46 28.95 26.01 -21.23
CA ASN A 46 28.18 26.45 -22.39
C ASN A 46 26.93 27.28 -22.00
N LEU A 47 26.50 28.17 -22.90
CA LEU A 47 25.41 29.12 -22.66
C LEU A 47 24.09 28.44 -22.25
N GLU A 48 23.79 27.28 -22.83
CA GLU A 48 22.59 26.51 -22.54
C GLU A 48 22.56 25.99 -21.10
N THR A 49 23.67 25.43 -20.62
CA THR A 49 23.82 24.92 -19.25
C THR A 49 23.68 26.06 -18.24
N LYS A 50 24.34 27.19 -18.51
CA LYS A 50 24.25 28.39 -17.66
C LYS A 50 22.82 28.95 -17.62
N SER A 51 22.15 29.05 -18.77
CA SER A 51 20.77 29.51 -18.89
C SER A 51 19.81 28.60 -18.13
N THR A 52 19.99 27.28 -18.26
CA THR A 52 19.18 26.27 -17.56
C THR A 52 19.35 26.37 -16.04
N ALA A 53 20.58 26.48 -15.56
CA ALA A 53 20.85 26.68 -14.13
C ALA A 53 20.20 27.96 -13.59
N LYS A 54 20.29 29.09 -14.33
CA LYS A 54 19.61 30.33 -13.96
C LYS A 54 18.09 30.19 -13.91
N ASN A 55 17.50 29.43 -14.83
CA ASN A 55 16.06 29.21 -14.83
C ASN A 55 15.62 28.32 -13.67
N LEU A 56 16.39 27.29 -13.32
CA LEU A 56 16.13 26.47 -12.13
C LEU A 56 16.24 27.28 -10.83
N LEU A 57 17.23 28.18 -10.71
CA LEU A 57 17.37 29.06 -9.54
C LEU A 57 16.15 29.94 -9.33
N LYS A 58 15.47 30.40 -10.40
CA LYS A 58 14.23 31.19 -10.29
C LYS A 58 13.08 30.41 -9.64
N LEU A 59 13.12 29.08 -9.66
CA LEU A 59 12.12 28.24 -9.01
C LEU A 59 12.28 28.20 -7.49
N PHE A 60 13.43 28.60 -6.92
CA PHE A 60 13.69 28.58 -5.47
C PHE A 60 13.07 29.82 -4.79
N ASN A 61 11.79 30.05 -5.06
CA ASN A 61 11.00 31.09 -4.42
C ASN A 61 10.34 30.57 -3.13
N PHE A 62 9.63 31.45 -2.43
CA PHE A 62 8.93 31.09 -1.20
C PHE A 62 7.96 29.93 -1.41
N ASP A 63 7.12 29.99 -2.46
CA ASP A 63 6.10 28.97 -2.76
C ASP A 63 6.72 27.57 -2.92
N PHE A 64 7.83 27.47 -3.64
CA PHE A 64 8.55 26.21 -3.82
C PHE A 64 9.13 25.68 -2.52
N LEU A 65 9.78 26.54 -1.73
CA LEU A 65 10.38 26.13 -0.46
C LEU A 65 9.31 25.69 0.55
N TYR A 66 8.17 26.40 0.58
CA TYR A 66 7.04 26.06 1.42
C TYR A 66 6.42 24.72 1.02
N LEU A 67 6.14 24.50 -0.28
CA LEU A 67 5.67 23.20 -0.79
C LEU A 67 6.66 22.08 -0.51
N LEU A 68 7.96 22.32 -0.74
CA LEU A 68 8.99 21.34 -0.49
C LEU A 68 9.01 20.90 0.97
N ASN A 69 8.73 21.82 1.91
CA ASN A 69 8.64 21.49 3.32
C ASN A 69 7.38 20.67 3.64
N ILE A 70 6.20 21.12 3.21
CA ILE A 70 4.93 20.41 3.45
C ILE A 70 4.96 19.01 2.84
N TRP A 71 5.32 18.89 1.56
CA TRP A 71 5.38 17.58 0.90
C TRP A 71 6.44 16.67 1.51
N ASN A 72 7.55 17.21 2.01
CA ASN A 72 8.52 16.39 2.73
C ASN A 72 7.92 15.78 4.01
N GLN A 73 7.13 16.54 4.77
CA GLN A 73 6.45 16.04 5.97
C GLN A 73 5.39 14.99 5.62
N ILE A 74 4.49 15.30 4.67
CA ILE A 74 3.42 14.39 4.21
C ILE A 74 4.01 13.07 3.71
N LEU A 75 4.93 13.14 2.75
CA LEU A 75 5.51 11.95 2.13
C LEU A 75 6.34 11.14 3.12
N SER A 76 7.06 11.80 4.04
CA SER A 76 7.83 11.08 5.07
C SER A 76 6.93 10.38 6.09
N SER A 77 5.78 10.96 6.45
CA SER A 77 4.83 10.32 7.37
C SER A 77 4.20 9.07 6.73
N ILE A 78 3.76 9.17 5.49
CA ILE A 78 3.15 8.02 4.81
C ILE A 78 4.22 6.97 4.45
N ASP A 79 5.44 7.36 4.03
CA ASP A 79 6.52 6.40 3.72
C ASP A 79 6.93 5.59 4.97
N ARG A 80 6.95 6.21 6.15
CA ARG A 80 7.16 5.51 7.43
C ARG A 80 6.09 4.45 7.69
N VAL A 81 4.82 4.80 7.51
CA VAL A 81 3.72 3.85 7.70
C VAL A 81 3.76 2.75 6.65
N ASN A 82 3.98 3.06 5.38
CA ASN A 82 4.12 2.06 4.32
C ASN A 82 5.24 1.06 4.62
N GLN A 83 6.41 1.53 5.08
CA GLN A 83 7.51 0.65 5.48
C GLN A 83 7.18 -0.19 6.73
N ALA A 84 6.37 0.34 7.66
CA ALA A 84 5.92 -0.42 8.81
C ALA A 84 4.89 -1.50 8.42
N LEU A 85 4.00 -1.18 7.48
CA LEU A 85 3.03 -2.11 6.89
C LEU A 85 3.70 -3.25 6.11
N GLN A 86 4.93 -3.06 5.62
CA GLN A 86 5.76 -4.08 4.95
C GLN A 86 6.27 -5.19 5.88
N ASN A 87 6.12 -5.04 7.19
CA ASN A 87 6.64 -6.02 8.14
C ASN A 87 5.78 -7.30 8.11
N LYS A 88 6.42 -8.44 7.86
CA LYS A 88 5.76 -9.76 7.76
C LYS A 88 5.05 -10.20 9.05
N ASN A 89 5.43 -9.63 10.19
CA ASN A 89 4.88 -9.99 11.51
C ASN A 89 3.95 -8.90 12.06
N LEU A 90 3.31 -8.12 11.20
CA LEU A 90 2.43 -7.04 11.63
C LEU A 90 1.04 -7.58 12.00
N SER A 91 0.59 -7.32 13.23
CA SER A 91 -0.78 -7.60 13.64
C SER A 91 -1.73 -6.52 13.11
N LEU A 92 -3.00 -6.86 12.94
CA LEU A 92 -3.99 -5.89 12.47
C LEU A 92 -4.16 -4.73 13.47
N GLU A 93 -4.06 -4.99 14.77
CA GLU A 93 -4.04 -3.93 15.79
C GLU A 93 -2.90 -2.91 15.55
N LYS A 94 -1.70 -3.39 15.19
CA LYS A 94 -0.58 -2.51 14.81
C LYS A 94 -0.87 -1.76 13.51
N VAL A 95 -1.50 -2.39 12.51
CA VAL A 95 -1.94 -1.73 11.28
C VAL A 95 -2.90 -0.59 11.60
N SER A 96 -3.92 -0.85 12.42
CA SER A 96 -4.92 0.14 12.84
C SER A 96 -4.26 1.32 13.54
N ASN A 97 -3.39 1.07 14.52
CA ASN A 97 -2.65 2.12 15.24
C ASN A 97 -1.74 2.95 14.31
N LEU A 98 -1.07 2.31 13.35
CA LEU A 98 -0.22 3.01 12.37
C LEU A 98 -1.04 3.91 11.46
N LEU A 99 -2.18 3.44 10.95
CA LEU A 99 -3.07 4.21 10.09
C LEU A 99 -3.75 5.35 10.85
N LEU A 100 -4.16 5.12 12.10
CA LEU A 100 -4.72 6.17 12.96
C LEU A 100 -3.67 7.25 13.25
N GLY A 101 -2.43 6.84 13.57
CA GLY A 101 -1.31 7.76 13.75
C GLY A 101 -1.01 8.57 12.49
N LEU A 102 -1.06 7.94 11.31
CA LEU A 102 -0.90 8.64 10.03
C LEU A 102 -2.02 9.66 9.80
N LYS A 103 -3.28 9.26 10.00
CA LYS A 103 -4.44 10.13 9.87
C LYS A 103 -4.30 11.36 10.77
N ASN A 104 -3.96 11.15 12.05
CA ASN A 104 -3.78 12.24 13.01
C ASN A 104 -2.62 13.17 12.61
N GLY A 105 -1.49 12.62 12.17
CA GLY A 105 -0.36 13.43 11.71
C GLY A 105 -0.65 14.24 10.45
N LEU A 106 -1.43 13.70 9.51
CA LEU A 106 -1.89 14.46 8.33
C LEU A 106 -2.89 15.56 8.71
N GLN A 107 -3.76 15.30 9.69
CA GLN A 107 -4.69 16.28 10.22
C GLN A 107 -3.94 17.45 10.88
N GLU A 108 -2.92 17.17 11.69
CA GLU A 108 -2.06 18.19 12.31
C GLU A 108 -1.35 19.06 11.26
N ILE A 109 -0.82 18.46 10.19
CA ILE A 109 -0.21 19.21 9.07
C ILE A 109 -1.25 20.13 8.42
N ARG A 110 -2.47 19.62 8.20
CA ARG A 110 -3.58 20.39 7.62
C ARG A 110 -3.92 21.60 8.49
N ASP A 111 -4.08 21.39 9.79
CA ASP A 111 -4.50 22.42 10.74
C ASP A 111 -3.41 23.49 10.91
N THR A 112 -2.14 23.07 10.97
CA THR A 112 -0.99 24.00 10.97
C THR A 112 -0.95 24.84 9.69
N THR A 113 -1.16 24.21 8.52
CA THR A 113 -1.24 24.91 7.23
C THR A 113 -2.41 25.90 7.20
N MET A 114 -3.48 25.62 7.96
CA MET A 114 -4.61 26.53 8.14
C MET A 114 -4.33 27.71 9.08
N GLU A 115 -3.44 27.55 10.05
CA GLU A 115 -3.11 28.60 11.02
C GLU A 115 -2.00 29.54 10.52
N ASP A 116 -1.26 29.15 9.49
CA ASP A 116 -0.22 30.00 8.89
C ASP A 116 -0.78 31.36 8.42
N ASN A 117 -0.37 32.41 9.12
CA ASN A 117 -0.76 33.81 8.87
C ASN A 117 -0.02 34.40 7.66
N PHE A 118 -0.55 34.17 6.46
CA PHE A 118 -0.08 34.85 5.25
C PHE A 118 -0.61 36.28 5.19
N THR A 119 0.29 37.26 5.30
CA THR A 119 -0.06 38.68 5.44
C THR A 119 -0.41 39.40 4.14
N ASN A 120 -0.33 38.76 2.94
CA ASN A 120 -0.65 39.43 1.68
C ASN A 120 -1.11 38.52 0.51
N ALA A 121 -2.07 39.07 -0.27
CA ALA A 121 -2.47 38.79 -1.66
C ALA A 121 -3.18 37.45 -2.00
N THR A 122 -4.31 37.56 -2.71
CA THR A 122 -5.20 36.52 -3.26
C THR A 122 -4.50 35.30 -3.89
N LYS A 123 -3.30 35.47 -4.45
CA LYS A 123 -2.49 34.35 -5.00
C LYS A 123 -1.99 33.38 -3.91
N MET A 124 -1.52 33.88 -2.76
CA MET A 124 -1.09 33.01 -1.64
C MET A 124 -2.29 32.28 -1.02
N MET A 125 -3.46 32.92 -1.02
CA MET A 125 -4.71 32.30 -0.57
C MET A 125 -5.13 31.13 -1.49
N ASN A 126 -5.16 31.33 -2.81
CA ASN A 126 -5.48 30.25 -3.76
C ASN A 126 -4.48 29.08 -3.70
N PHE A 127 -3.20 29.40 -3.51
CA PHE A 127 -2.15 28.40 -3.35
C PHE A 127 -2.34 27.55 -2.09
N ARG A 128 -2.62 28.20 -0.96
CA ARG A 128 -2.91 27.53 0.30
C ARG A 128 -4.16 26.66 0.22
N ILE A 129 -5.23 27.15 -0.41
CA ILE A 129 -6.46 26.36 -0.66
C ILE A 129 -6.10 25.08 -1.43
N THR A 130 -5.29 25.18 -2.49
CA THR A 130 -4.88 24.01 -3.28
C THR A 130 -4.11 22.97 -2.46
N ILE A 131 -3.23 23.42 -1.55
CA ILE A 131 -2.48 22.53 -0.65
C ILE A 131 -3.45 21.83 0.31
N ILE A 132 -4.37 22.58 0.91
CA ILE A 132 -5.36 22.04 1.85
C ILE A 132 -6.27 21.04 1.14
N ASP A 133 -6.79 21.36 -0.05
CA ASP A 133 -7.60 20.44 -0.84
C ASP A 133 -6.85 19.14 -1.13
N SER A 134 -5.55 19.24 -1.42
CA SER A 134 -4.68 18.07 -1.62
C SER A 134 -4.55 17.23 -0.34
N ILE A 135 -4.40 17.87 0.81
CA ILE A 135 -4.35 17.19 2.11
C ILE A 135 -5.70 16.57 2.46
N ASP A 136 -6.82 17.24 2.17
CA ASP A 136 -8.18 16.76 2.40
C ASP A 136 -8.51 15.51 1.57
N ILE A 137 -8.08 15.49 0.31
CA ILE A 137 -8.19 14.30 -0.54
C ILE A 137 -7.39 13.14 0.09
N LEU A 138 -6.15 13.39 0.54
CA LEU A 138 -5.33 12.37 1.19
C LEU A 138 -5.96 11.88 2.49
N LEU A 139 -6.48 12.78 3.33
CA LEU A 139 -7.15 12.44 4.58
C LEU A 139 -8.41 11.62 4.35
N THR A 140 -9.19 11.94 3.31
CA THR A 140 -10.37 11.18 2.92
C THR A 140 -9.98 9.76 2.51
N GLN A 141 -8.94 9.61 1.68
CA GLN A 141 -8.45 8.31 1.25
C GLN A 141 -7.91 7.48 2.43
N MET A 142 -7.11 8.08 3.32
CA MET A 142 -6.56 7.40 4.50
C MET A 142 -7.66 7.01 5.49
N THR A 143 -8.67 7.85 5.67
CA THR A 143 -9.82 7.56 6.53
C THR A 143 -10.60 6.38 5.99
N TRP A 144 -10.90 6.36 4.69
CA TRP A 144 -11.58 5.24 4.05
C TRP A 144 -10.79 3.93 4.18
N GLN A 145 -9.46 3.96 3.98
CA GLN A 145 -8.61 2.77 4.14
C GLN A 145 -8.61 2.26 5.58
N TYR A 146 -8.50 3.16 6.56
CA TYR A 146 -8.58 2.82 7.98
C TYR A 146 -9.92 2.17 8.33
N GLU A 147 -11.02 2.78 7.92
CA GLU A 147 -12.37 2.26 8.17
C GLU A 147 -12.56 0.86 7.56
N LYS A 148 -12.05 0.64 6.34
CA LYS A 148 -12.14 -0.67 5.69
C LYS A 148 -11.33 -1.75 6.40
N ILE A 149 -10.13 -1.44 6.88
CA ILE A 149 -9.33 -2.40 7.64
C ILE A 149 -9.98 -2.69 9.01
N MET A 150 -10.57 -1.68 9.65
CA MET A 150 -11.32 -1.88 10.90
C MET A 150 -12.57 -2.73 10.69
N GLU A 151 -13.31 -2.50 9.61
CA GLU A 151 -14.47 -3.34 9.24
C GLU A 151 -14.04 -4.81 9.09
N ILE A 152 -12.99 -5.07 8.31
CA ILE A 152 -12.42 -6.42 8.14
C ILE A 152 -11.95 -6.99 9.47
N SER A 153 -11.29 -6.19 10.32
CA SER A 153 -10.88 -6.66 11.66
C SER A 153 -12.05 -7.22 12.44
N ASN A 154 -13.15 -6.47 12.47
CA ASN A 154 -14.32 -6.79 13.27
C ASN A 154 -15.02 -8.04 12.70
N ASP A 155 -15.06 -8.19 11.37
CA ASP A 155 -15.64 -9.38 10.72
C ASP A 155 -14.93 -10.67 11.14
N PHE A 156 -13.61 -10.64 11.34
CA PHE A 156 -12.79 -11.81 11.67
C PHE A 156 -12.43 -11.92 13.16
N GLU A 157 -12.80 -10.93 13.98
CA GLU A 157 -12.43 -10.84 15.41
C GLU A 157 -12.91 -12.07 16.21
N PHE A 158 -14.00 -12.71 15.81
CA PHE A 158 -14.54 -13.90 16.47
C PHE A 158 -13.59 -15.11 16.43
N LEU A 159 -12.69 -15.18 15.44
CA LEU A 159 -11.66 -16.21 15.33
C LEU A 159 -10.40 -15.89 16.14
N SER A 160 -10.30 -14.69 16.73
CA SER A 160 -9.17 -14.36 17.60
C SER A 160 -9.17 -15.22 18.86
N GLY A 161 -7.99 -15.50 19.39
CA GLY A 161 -7.86 -16.35 20.57
C GLY A 161 -8.67 -15.85 21.77
N HIS A 162 -8.65 -14.54 22.05
CA HIS A 162 -9.48 -13.94 23.10
C HIS A 162 -10.99 -14.13 22.85
N SER A 163 -11.46 -13.99 21.61
CA SER A 163 -12.88 -14.19 21.29
C SER A 163 -13.29 -15.64 21.42
N LEU A 164 -12.43 -16.58 21.03
CA LEU A 164 -12.67 -18.02 21.18
C LEU A 164 -12.79 -18.44 22.65
N THR A 165 -12.04 -17.81 23.57
CA THR A 165 -12.15 -18.07 25.02
C THR A 165 -13.39 -17.43 25.62
N ASN A 166 -13.65 -16.15 25.32
CA ASN A 166 -14.59 -15.32 26.08
C ASN A 166 -16.00 -15.22 25.47
N MET A 167 -16.16 -15.38 24.15
CA MET A 167 -17.47 -15.31 23.52
C MET A 167 -18.30 -16.58 23.77
N ASN A 168 -19.61 -16.41 23.93
CA ASN A 168 -20.52 -17.53 24.04
C ASN A 168 -20.69 -18.23 22.66
N SER A 169 -21.14 -19.48 22.67
CA SER A 169 -21.25 -20.26 21.43
C SER A 169 -22.29 -19.69 20.45
N HIS A 170 -23.30 -18.98 20.93
CA HIS A 170 -24.35 -18.39 20.09
C HIS A 170 -23.84 -17.18 19.30
N ASP A 171 -23.08 -16.30 19.94
CA ASP A 171 -22.54 -15.09 19.31
C ASP A 171 -21.42 -15.44 18.32
N LEU A 172 -20.63 -16.48 18.61
CA LEU A 172 -19.66 -17.04 17.67
C LEU A 172 -20.33 -17.59 16.40
N GLN A 173 -21.43 -18.32 16.56
CA GLN A 173 -22.21 -18.83 15.42
C GLN A 173 -22.80 -17.69 14.59
N LYS A 174 -23.31 -16.65 15.24
CA LYS A 174 -23.84 -15.48 14.55
C LYS A 174 -22.74 -14.78 13.74
N ALA A 175 -21.59 -14.52 14.34
CA ALA A 175 -20.45 -13.91 13.64
C ALA A 175 -19.95 -14.78 12.47
N ALA A 176 -19.89 -16.10 12.66
CA ALA A 176 -19.54 -17.04 11.60
C ALA A 176 -20.57 -17.03 10.44
N ALA A 177 -21.86 -16.94 10.76
CA ALA A 177 -22.92 -16.84 9.76
C ALA A 177 -22.82 -15.51 8.99
N ASP A 178 -22.61 -14.39 9.68
CA ASP A 178 -22.44 -13.07 9.07
C ASP A 178 -21.21 -13.06 8.13
N LEU A 179 -20.09 -13.67 8.54
CA LEU A 179 -18.91 -13.84 7.69
C LEU A 179 -19.21 -14.72 6.46
N GLY A 180 -19.86 -15.86 6.66
CA GLY A 180 -20.22 -16.78 5.57
C GLY A 180 -21.18 -16.16 4.56
N LEU A 181 -22.04 -15.23 4.97
CA LEU A 181 -22.89 -14.48 4.05
C LEU A 181 -22.10 -13.44 3.26
N LYS A 182 -21.08 -12.82 3.87
CA LYS A 182 -20.20 -11.82 3.24
C LYS A 182 -19.25 -12.44 2.21
N TYR A 183 -18.72 -13.63 2.49
CA TYR A 183 -17.78 -14.37 1.64
C TYR A 183 -18.41 -15.65 1.08
N ASN A 184 -19.63 -15.56 0.54
CA ASN A 184 -20.43 -16.70 0.10
C ASN A 184 -19.85 -17.48 -1.10
N GLU A 185 -18.90 -16.89 -1.83
CA GLU A 185 -18.18 -17.56 -2.93
C GLU A 185 -17.08 -18.50 -2.40
N ASP A 186 -16.49 -18.18 -1.25
CA ASP A 186 -15.35 -18.90 -0.69
C ASP A 186 -15.71 -19.75 0.54
N ILE A 187 -16.78 -19.40 1.27
CA ILE A 187 -17.14 -19.98 2.58
C ILE A 187 -18.58 -20.47 2.55
N ASN A 188 -18.80 -21.73 2.97
CA ASN A 188 -20.13 -22.26 3.19
C ASN A 188 -20.68 -21.82 4.56
N THR A 189 -21.74 -21.00 4.54
CA THR A 189 -22.35 -20.43 5.74
C THR A 189 -22.88 -21.48 6.72
N ALA A 190 -23.45 -22.59 6.23
CA ALA A 190 -24.02 -23.60 7.12
C ALA A 190 -22.91 -24.44 7.79
N GLU A 191 -21.84 -24.73 7.06
CA GLU A 191 -20.72 -25.53 7.54
C GLU A 191 -19.86 -24.76 8.54
N ILE A 192 -19.53 -23.49 8.27
CA ILE A 192 -18.69 -22.69 9.17
C ILE A 192 -19.33 -22.48 10.55
N VAL A 193 -20.67 -22.40 10.62
CA VAL A 193 -21.44 -22.26 11.87
C VAL A 193 -21.37 -23.52 12.73
N GLU A 194 -21.27 -24.70 12.13
CA GLU A 194 -21.06 -25.95 12.87
C GLU A 194 -19.57 -26.13 13.19
N GLU A 195 -18.68 -25.88 12.24
CA GLU A 195 -17.22 -25.97 12.44
C GLU A 195 -16.73 -25.12 13.60
N ILE A 196 -17.24 -23.89 13.76
CA ILE A 196 -16.77 -22.96 14.80
C ILE A 196 -17.04 -23.48 16.23
N LYS A 197 -18.11 -24.26 16.43
CA LYS A 197 -18.44 -24.86 17.73
C LYS A 197 -17.36 -25.84 18.15
N ASP A 198 -17.04 -26.78 17.25
CA ASP A 198 -16.06 -27.82 17.51
C ASP A 198 -14.64 -27.27 17.53
N PHE A 199 -14.35 -26.31 16.64
CA PHE A 199 -13.06 -25.65 16.56
C PHE A 199 -12.71 -24.88 17.85
N LYS A 200 -13.69 -24.23 18.49
CA LYS A 200 -13.46 -23.58 19.80
C LYS A 200 -12.91 -24.58 20.82
N HIS A 201 -13.51 -25.77 20.91
CA HIS A 201 -13.07 -26.81 21.85
C HIS A 201 -11.69 -27.38 21.46
N ALA A 202 -11.47 -27.62 20.16
CA ALA A 202 -10.18 -28.08 19.65
C ALA A 202 -9.06 -27.07 19.97
N ALA A 203 -9.28 -25.79 19.68
CA ALA A 203 -8.34 -24.71 19.98
C ALA A 203 -8.03 -24.65 21.49
N LEU A 204 -9.06 -24.66 22.34
CA LEU A 204 -8.96 -24.72 23.82
C LEU A 204 -8.14 -25.89 24.36
N SER A 205 -8.21 -27.04 23.70
CA SER A 205 -7.50 -28.25 24.13
C SER A 205 -6.04 -28.30 23.70
N ILE A 206 -5.72 -27.72 22.55
CA ILE A 206 -4.40 -27.84 21.90
C ILE A 206 -3.47 -26.70 22.32
N LEU A 207 -3.99 -25.48 22.47
CA LEU A 207 -3.20 -24.30 22.79
C LEU A 207 -3.37 -23.90 24.27
N PRO A 208 -2.36 -24.07 25.13
CA PRO A 208 -2.47 -23.75 26.56
C PRO A 208 -2.51 -22.25 26.90
N SER A 209 -2.31 -21.34 25.92
CA SER A 209 -2.28 -19.88 26.11
C SER A 209 -2.97 -19.10 24.99
N ILE A 210 -4.22 -19.46 24.71
CA ILE A 210 -5.02 -18.98 23.57
C ILE A 210 -5.22 -17.47 23.53
N GLU A 211 -5.28 -16.80 24.67
CA GLU A 211 -5.55 -15.35 24.71
C GLU A 211 -4.54 -14.51 23.93
N SER A 212 -3.32 -15.03 23.71
CA SER A 212 -2.24 -14.35 22.96
C SER A 212 -1.99 -14.90 21.55
N VAL A 213 -2.77 -15.91 21.12
CA VAL A 213 -2.53 -16.64 19.87
C VAL A 213 -2.92 -15.79 18.67
N THR A 214 -2.02 -15.72 17.69
CA THR A 214 -2.26 -15.01 16.43
C THR A 214 -2.99 -15.89 15.41
N PHE A 215 -3.61 -15.27 14.39
CA PHE A 215 -4.20 -16.00 13.26
C PHE A 215 -3.18 -16.92 12.54
N LEU A 216 -1.90 -16.56 12.56
CA LEU A 216 -0.84 -17.40 11.98
C LEU A 216 -0.63 -18.66 12.81
N ASP A 217 -0.64 -18.55 14.14
CA ASP A 217 -0.49 -19.68 15.05
C ASP A 217 -1.70 -20.63 14.94
N LEU A 218 -2.91 -20.09 14.77
CA LEU A 218 -4.11 -20.90 14.48
C LEU A 218 -4.00 -21.65 13.16
N LEU A 219 -3.50 -21.00 12.11
CA LEU A 219 -3.27 -21.66 10.82
C LEU A 219 -2.22 -22.77 10.96
N GLN A 220 -1.13 -22.49 11.68
CA GLN A 220 -0.08 -23.47 11.93
C GLN A 220 -0.61 -24.67 12.73
N MET A 221 -1.45 -24.45 13.74
CA MET A 221 -2.14 -25.53 14.46
C MET A 221 -2.97 -26.41 13.52
N ILE A 222 -3.75 -25.82 12.61
CA ILE A 222 -4.56 -26.58 11.65
C ILE A 222 -3.66 -27.48 10.77
N HIS A 223 -2.50 -26.99 10.35
CA HIS A 223 -1.55 -27.76 9.55
C HIS A 223 -0.81 -28.84 10.35
N ASP A 224 -0.31 -28.51 11.54
CA ASP A 224 0.50 -29.42 12.36
C ASP A 224 -0.32 -30.63 12.84
N TYR A 225 -1.59 -30.41 13.18
CA TYR A 225 -2.52 -31.46 13.61
C TYR A 225 -3.36 -32.06 12.46
N LYS A 226 -3.09 -31.66 11.20
CA LYS A 226 -3.82 -32.12 10.00
C LYS A 226 -5.34 -31.95 10.09
N LEU A 227 -5.80 -30.86 10.71
CA LEU A 227 -7.23 -30.58 10.93
C LEU A 227 -7.93 -29.94 9.72
N LYS A 228 -7.24 -29.84 8.57
CA LYS A 228 -7.78 -29.23 7.36
C LYS A 228 -9.05 -29.92 6.85
N GLU A 229 -9.14 -31.24 6.97
CA GLU A 229 -10.34 -32.00 6.55
C GLU A 229 -11.50 -31.79 7.51
N SER A 230 -11.23 -31.45 8.77
CA SER A 230 -12.24 -31.21 9.80
C SER A 230 -12.75 -29.78 9.83
N TYR A 231 -11.91 -28.80 9.48
CA TYR A 231 -12.25 -27.37 9.51
C TYR A 231 -11.85 -26.62 8.23
N PRO A 232 -12.34 -27.04 7.05
CA PRO A 232 -11.96 -26.42 5.78
C PRO A 232 -12.40 -24.95 5.67
N ASN A 233 -13.60 -24.60 6.16
CA ASN A 233 -14.12 -23.22 6.05
C ASN A 233 -13.37 -22.26 6.99
N ILE A 234 -12.98 -22.73 8.19
CA ILE A 234 -12.15 -21.95 9.11
C ILE A 234 -10.73 -21.73 8.55
N GLU A 235 -10.13 -22.74 7.91
CA GLU A 235 -8.83 -22.60 7.23
C GLU A 235 -8.92 -21.57 6.09
N ILE A 236 -10.00 -21.59 5.30
CA ILE A 236 -10.24 -20.58 4.27
C ILE A 236 -10.38 -19.19 4.89
N ALA A 237 -11.19 -19.02 5.93
CA ALA A 237 -11.37 -17.74 6.60
C ALA A 237 -10.04 -17.16 7.12
N ILE A 238 -9.24 -17.97 7.81
CA ILE A 238 -7.93 -17.53 8.33
C ILE A 238 -6.98 -17.15 7.18
N ARG A 239 -6.97 -17.90 6.07
CA ARG A 239 -6.16 -17.56 4.89
C ARG A 239 -6.61 -16.28 4.21
N ILE A 240 -7.91 -16.06 4.07
CA ILE A 240 -8.47 -14.81 3.55
C ILE A 240 -7.93 -13.65 4.39
N PHE A 241 -8.10 -13.72 5.72
CA PHE A 241 -7.63 -12.68 6.64
C PHE A 241 -6.12 -12.38 6.51
N LEU A 242 -5.28 -13.42 6.46
CA LEU A 242 -3.82 -13.26 6.34
C LEU A 242 -3.37 -12.78 4.94
N SER A 243 -4.19 -12.97 3.90
CA SER A 243 -3.83 -12.64 2.52
C SER A 243 -4.15 -11.19 2.12
N ILE A 244 -5.08 -10.53 2.82
CA ILE A 244 -5.53 -9.15 2.54
C ILE A 244 -4.36 -8.14 2.49
N PRO A 245 -3.48 -8.04 3.51
CA PRO A 245 -2.37 -7.08 3.46
C PRO A 245 -1.27 -7.46 2.45
N ALA A 246 -1.11 -8.75 2.13
CA ALA A 246 -0.01 -9.26 1.31
C ALA A 246 -0.19 -9.08 -0.21
N SER A 247 -1.43 -8.87 -0.69
CA SER A 247 -1.76 -8.81 -2.12
C SER A 247 -1.26 -7.53 -2.81
N CYS A 248 -1.37 -6.38 -2.13
CA CYS A 248 -1.01 -5.09 -2.70
C CYS A 248 0.49 -5.00 -3.03
N GLU A 249 1.38 -5.48 -2.17
CA GLU A 249 2.81 -5.23 -2.32
C GLU A 249 3.55 -6.14 -3.30
N ARG A 250 3.15 -7.42 -3.43
CA ARG A 250 3.68 -8.30 -4.48
C ARG A 250 3.42 -7.69 -5.86
N SER A 251 2.21 -7.17 -6.03
CA SER A 251 1.77 -6.49 -7.25
C SER A 251 2.61 -5.23 -7.52
N PHE A 252 2.77 -4.34 -6.54
CA PHE A 252 3.58 -3.12 -6.71
C PHE A 252 5.07 -3.39 -6.92
N SER A 253 5.65 -4.40 -6.26
CA SER A 253 7.06 -4.78 -6.44
C SER A 253 7.34 -5.34 -7.84
N LYS A 254 6.41 -6.12 -8.42
CA LYS A 254 6.53 -6.59 -9.81
C LYS A 254 6.25 -5.48 -10.82
N LEU A 255 5.25 -4.64 -10.56
CA LEU A 255 4.98 -3.44 -11.37
C LEU A 255 6.20 -2.51 -11.44
N LYS A 256 7.02 -2.43 -10.38
CA LYS A 256 8.29 -1.68 -10.36
C LYS A 256 9.27 -2.14 -11.44
N LEU A 257 9.27 -3.42 -11.78
CA LEU A 257 10.12 -4.02 -12.81
C LEU A 257 9.48 -3.90 -14.21
N ILE A 258 8.15 -3.96 -14.29
CA ILE A 258 7.41 -3.93 -15.55
C ILE A 258 7.33 -2.51 -16.15
N LYS A 259 6.98 -1.50 -15.33
CA LYS A 259 6.92 -0.10 -15.76
C LYS A 259 8.30 0.55 -15.72
N THR A 260 9.04 0.37 -16.82
CA THR A 260 10.28 1.09 -17.12
C THR A 260 10.01 2.34 -17.95
N TYR A 261 10.97 3.26 -18.03
CA TYR A 261 10.88 4.47 -18.87
C TYR A 261 10.49 4.16 -20.33
N LEU A 262 11.04 3.10 -20.92
CA LEU A 262 10.72 2.63 -22.28
C LEU A 262 9.31 2.04 -22.44
N ARG A 263 8.54 1.91 -21.35
CA ARG A 263 7.19 1.31 -21.30
C ARG A 263 6.15 2.27 -20.71
N SER A 264 6.44 3.57 -20.70
CA SER A 264 5.58 4.60 -20.11
C SER A 264 4.21 4.75 -20.79
N THR A 265 4.08 4.34 -22.05
CA THR A 265 2.85 4.47 -22.86
C THR A 265 2.00 3.18 -22.93
N MET A 266 2.25 2.20 -22.05
CA MET A 266 1.52 0.93 -22.06
C MET A 266 0.07 1.09 -21.56
N PRO A 267 -0.94 0.52 -22.25
CA PRO A 267 -2.33 0.53 -21.77
C PRO A 267 -2.53 -0.36 -20.54
N GLU A 268 -3.53 -0.03 -19.72
CA GLU A 268 -3.75 -0.66 -18.41
C GLU A 268 -4.05 -2.17 -18.51
N GLU A 269 -4.80 -2.62 -19.52
CA GLU A 269 -5.07 -4.04 -19.76
C GLU A 269 -3.78 -4.86 -19.96
N ARG A 270 -2.85 -4.30 -20.74
CA ARG A 270 -1.56 -4.95 -21.01
C ARG A 270 -0.68 -4.94 -19.77
N LEU A 271 -0.70 -3.85 -19.00
CA LEU A 271 0.01 -3.77 -17.74
C LEU A 271 -0.47 -4.83 -16.75
N SER A 272 -1.79 -4.94 -16.58
CA SER A 272 -2.42 -5.93 -15.70
C SER A 272 -2.03 -7.35 -16.10
N SER A 273 -2.12 -7.68 -17.39
CA SER A 273 -1.71 -8.98 -17.92
C SER A 273 -0.22 -9.29 -17.66
N MET A 274 0.66 -8.29 -17.83
CA MET A 274 2.09 -8.45 -17.52
C MET A 274 2.36 -8.58 -16.01
N ALA A 275 1.58 -7.88 -15.18
CA ALA A 275 1.68 -7.99 -13.73
C ALA A 275 1.32 -9.40 -13.27
N ILE A 276 0.22 -9.97 -13.78
CA ILE A 276 -0.18 -11.37 -13.51
C ILE A 276 0.94 -12.34 -13.87
N LEU A 277 1.48 -12.26 -15.09
CA LEU A 277 2.59 -13.14 -15.52
C LEU A 277 3.85 -12.99 -14.65
N SER A 278 4.09 -11.78 -14.13
CA SER A 278 5.28 -11.50 -13.32
C SER A 278 5.11 -11.87 -11.83
N ILE A 279 3.88 -11.81 -11.31
CA ILE A 279 3.52 -12.30 -9.98
C ILE A 279 3.54 -13.82 -9.99
N GLU A 280 2.88 -14.43 -10.97
CA GLU A 280 2.74 -15.87 -11.15
C GLU A 280 3.89 -16.47 -11.98
N THR A 281 5.11 -15.99 -11.81
CA THR A 281 6.27 -16.44 -12.60
C THR A 281 6.51 -17.94 -12.54
N GLU A 282 6.22 -18.58 -11.41
CA GLU A 282 6.38 -20.02 -11.23
C GLU A 282 5.38 -20.81 -12.08
N ILE A 283 4.13 -20.33 -12.16
CA ILE A 283 3.09 -20.94 -13.00
C ILE A 283 3.36 -20.62 -14.46
N ALA A 284 3.71 -19.38 -14.77
CA ALA A 284 4.01 -18.94 -16.13
C ALA A 284 5.21 -19.68 -16.74
N SER A 285 6.20 -20.06 -15.93
CA SER A 285 7.36 -20.85 -16.40
C SER A 285 7.01 -22.29 -16.78
N LYS A 286 5.87 -22.81 -16.31
CA LYS A 286 5.38 -24.16 -16.60
C LYS A 286 4.44 -24.19 -17.81
N LEU A 287 4.11 -23.03 -18.40
CA LEU A 287 3.28 -22.96 -19.59
C LEU A 287 4.04 -23.46 -20.81
N ASP A 288 3.39 -24.31 -21.60
CA ASP A 288 3.91 -24.74 -22.88
C ASP A 288 3.70 -23.64 -23.93
N TYR A 289 4.81 -23.12 -24.46
CA TYR A 289 4.78 -22.06 -25.46
C TYR A 289 4.23 -22.54 -26.80
N GLU A 290 4.41 -23.82 -27.17
CA GLU A 290 3.91 -24.36 -28.43
C GLU A 290 2.38 -24.42 -28.42
N GLU A 291 1.79 -24.93 -27.33
CA GLU A 291 0.32 -24.97 -27.17
C GLU A 291 -0.30 -23.57 -27.19
N ILE A 292 0.39 -22.57 -26.63
CA ILE A 292 -0.08 -21.17 -26.65
C ILE A 292 -0.02 -20.59 -28.05
N ILE A 293 1.04 -20.88 -28.81
CA ILE A 293 1.20 -20.42 -30.20
C ILE A 293 0.06 -21.00 -31.06
N ASP A 294 -0.24 -22.29 -30.91
CA ASP A 294 -1.30 -22.96 -31.66
C ASP A 294 -2.69 -22.40 -31.31
N LYS A 295 -3.00 -22.24 -30.02
CA LYS A 295 -4.26 -21.60 -29.58
C LYS A 295 -4.39 -20.17 -30.08
N PHE A 296 -3.30 -19.41 -30.12
CA PHE A 296 -3.30 -18.04 -30.63
C PHE A 296 -3.53 -18.01 -32.14
N ALA A 297 -2.89 -18.92 -32.88
CA ALA A 297 -3.08 -19.09 -34.32
C ALA A 297 -4.54 -19.42 -34.65
N ASP A 298 -5.15 -20.37 -33.93
CA ASP A 298 -6.56 -20.76 -34.08
C ASP A 298 -7.52 -19.59 -33.81
N THR A 299 -7.22 -18.78 -32.79
CA THR A 299 -8.06 -17.64 -32.41
C THR A 299 -7.97 -16.48 -33.42
N LYS A 300 -6.81 -16.28 -34.06
CA LYS A 300 -6.64 -15.28 -35.13
C LYS A 300 -7.17 -15.77 -36.48
N ALA A 301 -7.05 -17.05 -36.79
CA ALA A 301 -7.59 -17.64 -38.02
C ALA A 301 -9.11 -17.43 -38.11
N ARG A 302 -9.84 -17.48 -36.98
CA ARG A 302 -11.29 -17.20 -36.92
C ARG A 302 -11.69 -15.74 -37.18
N LYS A 303 -10.76 -14.78 -37.16
CA LYS A 303 -11.06 -13.36 -37.46
C LYS A 303 -10.91 -13.00 -38.94
N ILE A 304 -10.45 -13.94 -39.78
CA ILE A 304 -10.43 -13.78 -41.23
C ILE A 304 -11.62 -14.54 -41.80
N SER A 305 -12.79 -13.92 -41.79
CA SER A 305 -13.85 -14.28 -42.74
C SER A 305 -13.65 -13.40 -43.97
N LEU A 306 -13.24 -14.02 -45.08
CA LEU A 306 -13.30 -13.44 -46.43
C LEU A 306 -14.74 -13.01 -46.77
#